data_AF-A0A7K2QIH6-F1
#
_entry.id   AF-A0A7K2QIH6-F1
#
_cell.length_a   1.000
_cell.length_b   1.000
_cell.length_c   1.000
_cell.angle_alpha   90.00
_cell.angle_beta   90.00
_cell.angle_gamma   90.00
#
_symmetry.space_group_name_H-M   'P 1'
#
loop_
_entity.id
_entity.type
_entity.pdbx_description
1 polymer ?
#
loop_
_entity_poly.entity_id
_entity_poly.type
_entity_poly.pdbx_seq_one_letter_code
_entity_poly.pdbx_strand_id
1 'polypeptide(L)'
;FRHGRWLWMHNGAITDFHRLQRDLCMAVDPALFPCIEGSTDSEVMFYLAVTYGLDQDPPGAVARMTGLVERVGKEHGVADPMQMTIAVSDGERVWAFRYSSAGRSRSLFYSSRAETVRQLYPELPFLRAVSDATRLVVSEPLGDLPGVWNELPEASYAVLPSAAVEDYFPFIPELP
;
A
#
# COMPACT_ATOMS: atom_id res chain seq x y z
N PHE A 1 6.25 7.51 6.54
CA PHE A 1 6.05 8.95 6.32
C PHE A 1 4.71 9.38 6.90
N ARG A 2 4.53 10.67 7.19
CA ARG A 2 3.25 11.21 7.70
C ARG A 2 2.97 12.60 7.14
N HIS A 3 1.70 12.90 6.92
CA HIS A 3 1.23 14.25 6.58
C HIS A 3 -0.22 14.41 7.05
N GLY A 4 -0.49 15.41 7.90
CA GLY A 4 -1.78 15.52 8.59
C GLY A 4 -2.11 14.25 9.36
N ARG A 5 -3.27 13.65 9.08
CA ARG A 5 -3.72 12.37 9.65
C ARG A 5 -3.14 11.13 8.99
N TRP A 6 -2.52 11.29 7.82
CA TRP A 6 -2.07 10.17 7.00
C TRP A 6 -0.74 9.61 7.48
N LEU A 7 -0.68 8.29 7.62
CA LEU A 7 0.52 7.49 7.82
C LEU A 7 0.76 6.64 6.58
N TRP A 8 2.02 6.51 6.17
CA TRP A 8 2.41 5.77 4.97
C TRP A 8 3.64 4.91 5.24
N MET A 9 3.58 3.64 4.82
CA MET A 9 4.69 2.71 4.80
C MET A 9 4.76 2.05 3.43
N HIS A 10 5.98 1.84 2.95
CA HIS A 10 6.26 1.25 1.65
C HIS A 10 7.39 0.22 1.79
N ASN A 11 7.19 -0.96 1.20
CA ASN A 11 8.23 -1.97 1.01
C ASN A 11 8.26 -2.35 -0.47
N GLY A 12 9.40 -2.07 -1.09
CA GLY A 12 9.56 -2.13 -2.53
C GLY A 12 10.59 -1.09 -2.98
N ALA A 13 10.57 -0.76 -4.25
CA ALA A 13 11.43 0.27 -4.83
C ALA A 13 10.85 0.80 -6.14
N ILE A 14 11.20 2.04 -6.46
CA ILE A 14 11.18 2.52 -7.84
C ILE A 14 12.53 2.16 -8.49
N THR A 15 12.50 1.31 -9.51
CA THR A 15 13.71 0.92 -10.25
C THR A 15 14.32 2.17 -10.90
N ASP A 16 15.64 2.33 -10.81
CA ASP A 16 16.35 3.48 -11.36
C ASP A 16 15.84 4.85 -10.84
N PHE A 17 15.33 4.90 -9.61
CA PHE A 17 14.70 6.10 -9.05
C PHE A 17 15.50 7.39 -9.25
N HIS A 18 16.82 7.39 -9.08
CA HIS A 18 17.68 8.57 -9.30
C HIS A 18 17.54 9.20 -10.70
N ARG A 19 17.19 8.41 -11.73
CA ARG A 19 16.92 8.89 -13.10
C ARG A 19 15.53 9.51 -13.23
N LEU A 20 14.56 8.99 -12.48
CA LEU A 20 13.16 9.39 -12.52
C LEU A 20 12.83 10.50 -11.51
N GLN A 21 13.67 10.65 -10.48
CA GLN A 21 13.40 11.44 -9.28
C GLN A 21 13.02 12.88 -9.63
N ARG A 22 13.75 13.51 -10.55
CA ARG A 22 13.48 14.90 -10.95
C ARG A 22 12.04 15.08 -11.44
N ASP A 23 11.59 14.23 -12.34
CA ASP A 23 10.28 14.39 -12.98
C ASP A 23 9.15 13.99 -12.02
N LEU A 24 9.38 12.98 -11.19
CA LEU A 24 8.45 12.60 -10.12
C LEU A 24 8.32 13.71 -9.07
N CYS A 25 9.43 14.30 -8.62
CA CYS A 25 9.44 15.41 -7.68
C CYS A 25 8.76 16.66 -8.23
N MET A 26 8.91 16.95 -9.52
CA MET A 26 8.26 18.09 -10.18
C MET A 26 6.74 17.91 -10.35
N ALA A 27 6.23 16.68 -10.23
CA ALA A 27 4.80 16.39 -10.28
C ALA A 27 4.11 16.49 -8.90
N VAL A 28 4.87 16.60 -7.81
CA VAL A 28 4.32 16.87 -6.48
C VAL A 28 3.76 18.29 -6.44
N ASP A 29 2.62 18.48 -5.77
CA ASP A 29 2.05 19.82 -5.54
C ASP A 29 3.14 20.75 -4.98
N PRO A 30 3.37 21.93 -5.61
CA PRO A 30 4.37 22.89 -5.13
C PRO A 30 4.23 23.26 -3.65
N ALA A 31 3.01 23.24 -3.09
CA ALA A 31 2.77 23.51 -1.67
C ALA A 31 3.26 22.37 -0.75
N LEU A 32 3.33 21.14 -1.26
CA LEU A 32 3.80 19.96 -0.54
C LEU A 32 5.30 19.71 -0.71
N PHE A 33 5.92 20.25 -1.77
CA PHE A 33 7.34 20.06 -2.05
C PHE A 33 8.27 20.41 -0.87
N PRO A 34 8.06 21.51 -0.12
CA PRO A 34 8.89 21.83 1.05
C PRO A 34 8.78 20.82 2.21
N CYS A 35 7.77 19.94 2.19
CA CYS A 35 7.58 18.91 3.21
C CYS A 35 8.37 17.61 2.92
N ILE A 36 9.01 17.50 1.75
CA ILE A 36 9.91 16.39 1.43
C ILE A 36 11.25 16.66 2.11
N GLU A 37 11.62 15.85 3.10
CA GLU A 37 12.83 16.05 3.90
C GLU A 37 13.98 15.13 3.45
N GLY A 38 13.65 13.96 2.90
CA GLY A 38 14.60 12.95 2.44
C GLY A 38 14.72 12.86 0.92
N SER A 39 15.41 11.80 0.49
CA SER A 39 15.68 11.51 -0.91
C SER A 39 15.20 10.11 -1.32
N THR A 40 14.28 9.52 -0.55
CA THR A 40 13.78 8.18 -0.82
C THR A 40 12.63 8.21 -1.83
N ASP A 41 12.53 7.19 -2.67
CA ASP A 41 11.39 6.96 -3.54
C ASP A 41 10.07 6.90 -2.77
N SER A 42 10.10 6.27 -1.61
CA SER A 42 8.98 6.02 -0.72
C SER A 42 8.33 7.32 -0.22
N GLU A 43 9.14 8.35 0.03
CA GLU A 43 8.67 9.67 0.42
C GLU A 43 8.03 10.42 -0.75
N VAL A 44 8.67 10.36 -1.93
CA VAL A 44 8.13 10.98 -3.15
C VAL A 44 6.81 10.32 -3.55
N MET A 45 6.71 8.99 -3.49
CA MET A 45 5.46 8.25 -3.68
C MET A 45 4.36 8.73 -2.74
N PHE A 46 4.69 8.92 -1.45
CA PHE A 46 3.72 9.40 -0.48
C PHE A 46 3.18 10.79 -0.84
N TYR A 47 4.05 11.76 -1.14
CA TYR A 47 3.61 13.11 -1.49
C TYR A 47 2.93 13.21 -2.86
N LEU A 48 3.27 12.33 -3.81
CA LEU A 48 2.50 12.17 -5.05
C LEU A 48 1.09 11.66 -4.76
N ALA A 49 0.93 10.66 -3.88
CA ALA A 49 -0.40 10.19 -3.49
C ALA A 49 -1.21 11.30 -2.82
N VAL A 50 -0.59 12.10 -1.91
CA VAL A 50 -1.27 13.27 -1.32
C VAL A 50 -1.67 14.28 -2.40
N THR A 51 -0.78 14.59 -3.34
CA THR A 51 -1.04 15.46 -4.50
C THR A 51 -2.23 14.96 -5.32
N TYR A 52 -2.33 13.64 -5.52
CA TYR A 52 -3.39 13.01 -6.30
C TYR A 52 -4.66 12.68 -5.52
N GLY A 53 -4.85 13.30 -4.35
CA GLY A 53 -6.11 13.27 -3.64
C GLY A 53 -6.27 12.09 -2.68
N LEU A 54 -5.19 11.74 -1.97
CA LEU A 54 -5.23 10.71 -0.91
C LEU A 54 -6.35 10.97 0.10
N ASP A 55 -6.70 12.24 0.34
CA ASP A 55 -7.74 12.63 1.30
C ASP A 55 -9.18 12.44 0.77
N GLN A 56 -9.35 12.26 -0.53
CA GLN A 56 -10.65 12.12 -1.20
C GLN A 56 -10.90 10.68 -1.66
N ASP A 57 -9.91 10.05 -2.27
CA ASP A 57 -10.00 8.73 -2.87
C ASP A 57 -8.65 7.99 -2.72
N PRO A 58 -8.42 7.30 -1.58
CA PRO A 58 -7.12 6.68 -1.32
C PRO A 58 -6.71 5.64 -2.37
N PRO A 59 -7.60 4.71 -2.81
CA PRO A 59 -7.26 3.80 -3.89
C PRO A 59 -6.89 4.51 -5.20
N GLY A 60 -7.69 5.48 -5.65
CA GLY A 60 -7.40 6.20 -6.88
C GLY A 60 -6.16 7.10 -6.78
N ALA A 61 -5.89 7.68 -5.62
CA ALA A 61 -4.67 8.47 -5.39
C ALA A 61 -3.40 7.62 -5.53
N VAL A 62 -3.41 6.41 -4.96
CA VAL A 62 -2.32 5.45 -5.13
C VAL A 62 -2.25 4.97 -6.58
N ALA A 63 -3.39 4.71 -7.23
CA ALA A 63 -3.43 4.32 -8.65
C ALA A 63 -2.81 5.38 -9.57
N ARG A 64 -3.14 6.67 -9.37
CA ARG A 64 -2.59 7.81 -10.12
C ARG A 64 -1.10 8.01 -9.87
N MET A 65 -0.67 7.87 -8.61
CA MET A 65 0.76 7.89 -8.27
C MET A 65 1.51 6.76 -8.99
N THR A 66 0.99 5.54 -8.95
CA THR A 66 1.62 4.40 -9.62
C THR A 66 1.65 4.59 -11.13
N GLY A 67 0.56 5.05 -11.75
CA GLY A 67 0.53 5.27 -13.19
C GLY A 67 1.44 6.41 -13.66
N LEU A 68 1.67 7.44 -12.82
CA LEU A 68 2.74 8.41 -13.06
C LEU A 68 4.11 7.72 -13.10
N VAL A 69 4.44 6.89 -12.11
CA VAL A 69 5.76 6.22 -12.05
C VAL A 69 5.95 5.28 -13.23
N GLU A 70 4.92 4.51 -13.59
CA GLU A 70 4.92 3.66 -14.79
C GLU A 70 5.20 4.47 -16.06
N ARG A 71 4.50 5.61 -16.23
CA ARG A 71 4.69 6.49 -17.39
C ARG A 71 6.10 7.07 -17.44
N VAL A 72 6.58 7.66 -16.35
CA VAL A 72 7.91 8.29 -16.29
C VAL A 72 9.01 7.25 -16.46
N GLY A 73 8.85 6.06 -15.88
CA GLY A 73 9.75 4.93 -16.09
C GLY A 73 9.85 4.54 -17.57
N LYS A 74 8.70 4.40 -18.23
CA LYS A 74 8.64 4.11 -19.67
C LYS A 74 9.31 5.20 -20.52
N GLU A 75 9.06 6.48 -20.21
CA GLU A 75 9.69 7.63 -20.90
C GLU A 75 11.22 7.61 -20.78
N HIS A 76 11.77 7.07 -19.69
CA HIS A 76 13.21 6.93 -19.44
C HIS A 76 13.77 5.55 -19.83
N GLY A 77 12.96 4.68 -20.44
CA GLY A 77 13.37 3.34 -20.85
C GLY A 77 13.63 2.36 -19.69
N VAL A 78 13.01 2.58 -18.53
CA VAL A 78 13.00 1.65 -17.40
C VAL A 78 11.85 0.67 -17.59
N ALA A 79 12.16 -0.62 -17.80
CA ALA A 79 11.16 -1.62 -18.18
C ALA A 79 10.16 -1.96 -17.07
N ASP A 80 10.66 -2.16 -15.84
CA ASP A 80 9.86 -2.52 -14.66
C ASP A 80 10.06 -1.46 -13.56
N PRO A 81 9.48 -0.26 -13.68
CA PRO A 81 9.79 0.86 -12.81
C PRO A 81 9.23 0.71 -11.39
N MET A 82 8.22 -0.12 -11.14
CA MET A 82 7.52 -0.21 -9.86
C MET A 82 7.56 -1.61 -9.25
N GLN A 83 7.92 -1.68 -7.97
CA GLN A 83 7.55 -2.76 -7.07
C GLN A 83 7.09 -2.11 -5.76
N MET A 84 5.86 -2.37 -5.34
CA MET A 84 5.31 -1.79 -4.12
C MET A 84 4.40 -2.74 -3.35
N THR A 85 4.67 -2.80 -2.05
CA THR A 85 3.66 -3.12 -1.03
C THR A 85 3.52 -1.89 -0.15
N ILE A 86 2.31 -1.34 -0.06
CA ILE A 86 2.04 -0.09 0.68
C ILE A 86 1.03 -0.38 1.76
N ALA A 87 1.26 0.16 2.95
CA ALA A 87 0.22 0.33 3.96
C ALA A 87 0.04 1.83 4.21
N VAL A 88 -1.18 2.33 4.00
CA VAL A 88 -1.55 3.72 4.25
C VAL A 88 -2.73 3.77 5.20
N SER A 89 -2.74 4.72 6.12
CA SER A 89 -3.80 4.86 7.13
C SER A 89 -4.12 6.32 7.38
N ASP A 90 -5.39 6.62 7.65
CA ASP A 90 -5.88 7.93 8.10
C ASP A 90 -6.11 7.98 9.63
N GLY A 91 -5.75 6.90 10.35
CA GLY A 91 -6.01 6.71 11.77
C GLY A 91 -7.31 5.97 12.10
N GLU A 92 -8.21 5.79 11.13
CA GLU A 92 -9.45 5.01 11.29
C GLU A 92 -9.42 3.73 10.45
N ARG A 93 -8.86 3.82 9.24
CA ARG A 93 -8.75 2.73 8.28
C ARG A 93 -7.32 2.54 7.84
N VAL A 94 -7.03 1.35 7.33
CA VAL A 94 -5.78 0.98 6.69
C VAL A 94 -6.10 0.45 5.29
N TRP A 95 -5.44 1.00 4.28
CA TRP A 95 -5.42 0.45 2.94
C TRP A 95 -4.07 -0.22 2.70
N ALA A 96 -4.12 -1.44 2.20
CA ALA A 96 -2.96 -2.26 1.91
C ALA A 96 -2.92 -2.57 0.41
N PHE A 97 -1.85 -2.20 -0.28
CA PHE A 97 -1.71 -2.37 -1.73
C PHE A 97 -0.58 -3.33 -2.06
N ARG A 98 -0.74 -4.16 -3.10
CA ARG A 98 0.31 -4.99 -3.67
C ARG A 98 0.33 -4.85 -5.19
N TYR A 99 1.43 -4.36 -5.74
CA TYR A 99 1.59 -4.16 -7.17
C TYR A 99 3.06 -4.12 -7.61
N SER A 100 3.35 -4.66 -8.80
CA SER A 100 4.62 -4.48 -9.48
C SER A 100 4.42 -4.47 -11.00
N SER A 101 5.27 -3.74 -11.71
CA SER A 101 5.28 -3.73 -13.18
C SER A 101 5.54 -5.14 -13.74
N ALA A 102 6.43 -5.89 -13.07
CA ALA A 102 6.86 -7.23 -13.48
C ALA A 102 5.85 -8.34 -13.14
N GLY A 103 4.71 -8.03 -12.50
CA GLY A 103 3.71 -9.01 -12.04
C GLY A 103 4.25 -10.02 -11.01
N ARG A 104 5.34 -9.67 -10.32
CA ARG A 104 6.06 -10.50 -9.33
C ARG A 104 6.39 -9.66 -8.10
N SER A 105 5.36 -9.17 -7.41
CA SER A 105 5.55 -8.36 -6.20
C SER A 105 6.00 -9.21 -5.02
N ARG A 106 6.70 -8.56 -4.08
CA ARG A 106 6.90 -9.09 -2.72
C ARG A 106 5.55 -9.46 -2.10
N SER A 107 5.55 -10.46 -1.24
CA SER A 107 4.35 -10.93 -0.57
C SER A 107 3.81 -9.89 0.39
N LEU A 108 2.49 -9.87 0.53
CA LEU A 108 1.77 -9.12 1.55
C LEU A 108 0.62 -9.99 2.03
N PHE A 109 0.52 -10.19 3.33
CA PHE A 109 -0.50 -11.03 3.93
C PHE A 109 -1.42 -10.17 4.79
N TYR A 110 -2.70 -10.53 4.81
CA TYR A 110 -3.66 -10.02 5.77
C TYR A 110 -4.26 -11.19 6.58
N SER A 111 -4.57 -10.94 7.85
CA SER A 111 -5.17 -11.95 8.70
C SER A 111 -6.63 -12.19 8.31
N SER A 112 -7.07 -13.44 8.39
CA SER A 112 -8.47 -13.84 8.41
C SER A 112 -9.24 -13.07 9.47
N ARG A 113 -10.58 -13.06 9.35
CA ARG A 113 -11.41 -12.35 10.31
C ARG A 113 -11.13 -12.84 11.73
N ALA A 114 -11.03 -11.94 12.72
CA ALA A 114 -10.71 -12.34 14.09
C ALA A 114 -11.68 -13.40 14.62
N GLU A 115 -12.95 -13.33 14.22
CA GLU A 115 -13.95 -14.38 14.43
C GLU A 115 -13.52 -15.75 13.84
N THR A 116 -13.13 -15.79 12.57
CA THR A 116 -12.62 -16.99 11.88
C THR A 116 -11.38 -17.55 12.57
N VAL A 117 -10.44 -16.68 12.96
CA VAL A 117 -9.21 -17.11 13.66
C VAL A 117 -9.55 -17.68 15.04
N ARG A 118 -10.51 -17.10 15.77
CA ARG A 118 -10.99 -17.64 17.05
C ARG A 118 -11.70 -18.99 16.91
N GLN A 119 -12.41 -19.22 15.81
CA GLN A 119 -13.04 -20.52 15.52
C GLN A 119 -11.98 -21.60 15.23
N LEU A 120 -10.89 -21.23 14.55
CA LEU A 120 -9.79 -22.14 14.23
C LEU A 120 -8.86 -22.40 15.43
N TYR A 121 -8.66 -21.42 16.31
CA TYR A 121 -7.71 -21.45 17.44
C TYR A 121 -8.32 -20.89 18.75
N PRO A 122 -9.34 -21.54 19.34
CA PRO A 122 -10.05 -21.05 20.53
C PRO A 122 -9.19 -20.97 21.81
N GLU A 123 -8.05 -21.66 21.82
CA GLU A 123 -7.08 -21.72 22.92
C GLU A 123 -6.14 -20.51 23.01
N LEU A 124 -6.02 -19.68 21.97
CA LEU A 124 -5.15 -18.50 21.96
C LEU A 124 -5.75 -17.33 22.76
N PRO A 125 -5.24 -17.00 23.97
CA PRO A 125 -5.94 -16.09 24.88
C PRO A 125 -6.00 -14.64 24.39
N PHE A 126 -4.99 -14.19 23.64
CA PHE A 126 -4.93 -12.82 23.13
C PHE A 126 -6.03 -12.54 22.09
N LEU A 127 -6.47 -13.55 21.34
CA LEU A 127 -7.53 -13.38 20.33
C LEU A 127 -8.88 -13.03 20.95
N ARG A 128 -9.11 -13.36 22.23
CA ARG A 128 -10.34 -13.01 22.97
C ARG A 128 -10.41 -11.53 23.33
N ALA A 129 -9.27 -10.85 23.40
CA ALA A 129 -9.18 -9.41 23.71
C ALA A 129 -9.25 -8.52 22.46
N VAL A 130 -9.16 -9.11 21.28
CA VAL A 130 -9.13 -8.43 19.99
C VAL A 130 -10.55 -8.32 19.44
N SER A 131 -10.95 -7.19 18.86
CA SER A 131 -12.30 -7.02 18.27
C SER A 131 -12.49 -7.88 17.02
N ASP A 132 -13.73 -8.27 16.70
CA ASP A 132 -14.08 -9.00 15.47
C ASP A 132 -13.66 -8.24 14.20
N ALA A 133 -13.59 -6.92 14.28
CA ALA A 133 -13.17 -6.03 13.21
C ALA A 133 -11.64 -5.95 13.03
N THR A 134 -10.85 -6.44 13.99
CA THR A 134 -9.39 -6.33 13.93
C THR A 134 -8.82 -7.24 12.84
N ARG A 135 -7.86 -6.70 12.12
CA ARG A 135 -7.10 -7.38 11.07
C ARG A 135 -5.64 -7.00 11.21
N LEU A 136 -4.74 -7.92 10.90
CA LEU A 136 -3.30 -7.69 10.84
C LEU A 136 -2.86 -7.70 9.38
N VAL A 137 -1.93 -6.82 9.01
CA VAL A 137 -1.26 -6.83 7.70
C VAL A 137 0.23 -6.95 7.93
N VAL A 138 0.85 -7.93 7.28
CA VAL A 138 2.27 -8.29 7.49
C VAL A 138 2.91 -8.68 6.16
N SER A 139 4.21 -8.46 6.01
CA SER A 139 4.95 -8.90 4.82
C SER A 139 5.18 -10.42 4.80
N GLU A 140 5.22 -11.05 5.98
CA GLU A 140 5.38 -12.49 6.18
C GLU A 140 4.49 -12.97 7.35
N PRO A 141 3.90 -14.19 7.28
CA PRO A 141 3.07 -14.74 8.34
C PRO A 141 3.76 -14.76 9.71
N LEU A 142 3.07 -14.28 10.75
CA LEU A 142 3.56 -14.42 12.13
C LEU A 142 3.15 -15.81 12.67
N GLY A 143 4.14 -16.67 12.84
CA GLY A 143 3.97 -18.03 13.35
C GLY A 143 3.28 -18.98 12.37
N ASP A 144 3.24 -20.26 12.74
CA ASP A 144 2.58 -21.31 11.96
C ASP A 144 1.14 -21.47 12.43
N LEU A 145 0.28 -20.56 12.00
CA LEU A 145 -1.18 -20.62 12.23
C LEU A 145 -1.91 -20.88 10.90
N PRO A 146 -2.06 -22.15 10.50
CA PRO A 146 -2.84 -22.55 9.32
C PRO A 146 -4.21 -21.84 9.22
N GLY A 147 -4.52 -21.28 8.04
CA GLY A 147 -5.81 -20.64 7.77
C GLY A 147 -5.99 -19.24 8.38
N VAL A 148 -4.95 -18.68 9.02
CA VAL A 148 -4.97 -17.31 9.56
C VAL A 148 -4.47 -16.29 8.56
N TRP A 149 -3.54 -16.65 7.69
CA TRP A 149 -2.89 -15.70 6.79
C TRP A 149 -3.35 -15.91 5.35
N ASN A 150 -3.87 -14.84 4.76
CA ASN A 150 -4.29 -14.80 3.36
C ASN A 150 -3.27 -13.94 2.60
N GLU A 151 -2.65 -14.48 1.57
CA GLU A 151 -1.81 -13.69 0.68
C GLU A 151 -2.70 -12.75 -0.15
N LEU A 152 -2.40 -11.46 -0.12
CA LEU A 152 -3.06 -10.47 -0.96
C LEU A 152 -2.64 -10.71 -2.42
N PRO A 153 -3.56 -10.92 -3.37
CA PRO A 153 -3.19 -11.19 -4.77
C PRO A 153 -2.35 -10.08 -5.41
N GLU A 154 -1.57 -10.43 -6.43
CA GLU A 154 -0.86 -9.45 -7.27
C GLU A 154 -1.87 -8.45 -7.86
N ALA A 155 -1.48 -7.17 -7.95
CA ALA A 155 -2.31 -6.09 -8.50
C ALA A 155 -3.69 -6.00 -7.80
N SER A 156 -3.66 -5.98 -6.47
CA SER A 156 -4.86 -5.83 -5.64
C SER A 156 -4.61 -4.95 -4.42
N TYR A 157 -5.69 -4.50 -3.80
CA TYR A 157 -5.65 -3.78 -2.54
C TYR A 157 -6.76 -4.23 -1.58
N ALA A 158 -6.52 -4.11 -0.29
CA ALA A 158 -7.48 -4.40 0.77
C ALA A 158 -7.73 -3.16 1.63
N VAL A 159 -8.92 -3.07 2.25
CA VAL A 159 -9.31 -1.99 3.16
C VAL A 159 -9.70 -2.57 4.51
N LEU A 160 -9.15 -2.03 5.59
CA LEU A 160 -9.31 -2.53 6.95
C LEU A 160 -9.76 -1.40 7.89
N PRO A 161 -10.77 -1.61 8.76
CA PRO A 161 -11.70 -2.74 8.72
C PRO A 161 -12.48 -2.75 7.40
N SER A 162 -12.66 -3.92 6.80
CA SER A 162 -13.45 -4.04 5.57
C SER A 162 -14.92 -3.83 5.90
N ALA A 163 -15.54 -2.86 5.23
CA ALA A 163 -16.99 -2.70 5.22
C ALA A 163 -17.68 -3.58 4.15
N ALA A 164 -16.89 -4.22 3.28
CA ALA A 164 -17.37 -5.04 2.19
C ALA A 164 -17.34 -6.54 2.54
N VAL A 165 -18.12 -7.32 1.79
CA VAL A 165 -18.05 -8.78 1.83
C VAL A 165 -16.71 -9.26 1.27
N GLU A 166 -16.25 -8.59 0.20
CA GLU A 166 -14.95 -8.83 -0.42
C GLU A 166 -13.81 -8.41 0.50
N ASP A 167 -12.79 -9.27 0.57
CA ASP A 167 -11.60 -9.03 1.41
C ASP A 167 -10.55 -8.16 0.68
N TYR A 168 -10.62 -8.07 -0.65
CA TYR A 168 -9.74 -7.26 -1.49
C TYR A 168 -10.43 -6.87 -2.81
N PHE A 169 -9.86 -5.87 -3.49
CA PHE A 169 -10.32 -5.30 -4.75
C PHE A 169 -9.15 -5.28 -5.77
N PRO A 170 -9.43 -5.31 -7.08
CA PRO A 170 -8.39 -5.15 -8.09
C PRO A 170 -7.74 -3.76 -7.99
N PHE A 171 -6.43 -3.70 -8.23
CA PHE A 171 -5.65 -2.47 -8.30
C PHE A 171 -5.08 -2.31 -9.71
N ILE A 172 -5.42 -1.19 -10.35
CA ILE A 172 -4.99 -0.87 -11.71
C ILE A 172 -4.39 0.53 -11.68
N PRO A 173 -3.13 0.72 -12.12
CA PRO A 173 -2.56 2.06 -12.24
C PRO A 173 -3.37 2.94 -13.19
N GLU A 174 -3.49 4.22 -12.85
CA GLU A 174 -4.22 5.22 -13.60
C GLU A 174 -3.28 6.37 -14.00
N LEU A 175 -3.49 6.96 -15.17
CA LEU A 175 -2.78 8.19 -15.49
C LEU A 175 -3.40 9.35 -14.68
N PRO A 176 -2.57 10.20 -14.05
CA PRO A 176 -3.05 11.38 -13.31
C PRO A 176 -3.69 12.44 -14.21
#